data_AF-A0A3B9ZWX9-F1
#
_entry.id   AF-A0A3B9ZWX9-F1
#
_cell.length_a   1.000
_cell.length_b   1.000
_cell.length_c   1.000
_cell.angle_alpha   90.00
_cell.angle_beta   90.00
_cell.angle_gamma   90.00
#
_symmetry.space_group_name_H-M   'P 1'
#
loop_
_entity.id
_entity.type
_entity.pdbx_description
1 polymer ?
#
loop_
_entity_poly.entity_id
_entity_poly.type
_entity_poly.pdbx_seq_one_letter_code
_entity_poly.pdbx_strand_id
1 'polypeptide(L)'
;MEIKITLEAKVEMGQGDIYGTALMGYMPSGTYYKDLVRVFGEPQSGRSPDGKIQVEWFGRINGLVFTIYDYKTCMIPKDNIDWHIGGDHKLTAALVTAYFEKAKLEAEKGGAK
;
A
#
# COMPACT_ATOMS: atom_id res chain seq x y z
N MET A 1 29.19 10.81 8.06
CA MET A 1 28.22 11.87 8.40
C MET A 1 26.90 11.18 8.70
N GLU A 2 26.35 11.38 9.89
CA GLU A 2 25.07 10.80 10.30
C GLU A 2 23.94 11.81 10.02
N ILE A 3 22.84 11.35 9.44
CA ILE A 3 21.64 12.17 9.23
C ILE A 3 20.47 11.42 9.86
N LYS A 4 19.72 12.11 10.73
CA LYS A 4 18.44 11.63 11.26
C LYS A 4 17.32 12.46 10.65
N ILE A 5 16.35 11.78 10.06
CA ILE A 5 15.16 12.41 9.48
C ILE A 5 13.96 11.89 10.26
N THR A 6 13.18 12.82 10.81
CA THR A 6 11.88 12.54 11.40
C THR A 6 10.83 13.06 10.43
N LEU A 7 9.85 12.22 10.11
CA LEU A 7 8.75 12.59 9.24
C LEU A 7 7.42 12.22 9.88
N GLU A 8 6.42 13.07 9.67
CA GLU A 8 5.03 12.76 9.96
C GLU A 8 4.39 12.28 8.65
N ALA A 9 3.81 11.08 8.67
CA ALA A 9 3.12 10.51 7.52
C ALA A 9 1.61 10.66 7.71
N LYS A 10 0.98 11.43 6.83
CA LYS A 10 -0.47 11.59 6.74
C LYS A 10 -0.98 10.80 5.55
N VAL A 11 -1.81 9.79 5.82
CA VAL A 11 -2.45 8.95 4.79
C VAL A 11 -3.92 9.35 4.62
N GLU A 12 -4.33 9.54 3.38
CA GLU A 12 -5.69 9.91 2.97
C GLU A 12 -6.18 8.91 1.91
N MET A 13 -7.03 7.95 2.31
CA MET A 13 -7.54 6.90 1.42
C MET A 13 -8.64 7.40 0.49
N GLY A 14 -8.73 6.82 -0.71
CA GLY A 14 -9.76 7.13 -1.70
C GLY A 14 -9.62 8.51 -2.35
N GLN A 15 -8.45 9.13 -2.24
CA GLN A 15 -8.14 10.43 -2.83
C GLN A 15 -6.98 10.29 -3.82
N GLY A 16 -7.10 10.90 -5.01
CA GLY A 16 -6.02 10.95 -6.00
C GLY A 16 -6.47 10.49 -7.38
N ASP A 17 -5.87 11.09 -8.41
CA ASP A 17 -5.95 10.55 -9.77
C ASP A 17 -4.91 9.43 -9.88
N ILE A 18 -5.40 8.20 -10.02
CA ILE A 18 -4.56 7.00 -10.07
C ILE A 18 -4.09 6.69 -11.49
N TYR A 19 -4.64 7.38 -12.50
CA TYR A 19 -4.22 7.20 -13.88
C TYR A 19 -2.80 7.74 -14.08
N GLY A 20 -1.95 6.94 -14.73
CA GLY A 20 -0.57 7.32 -15.00
C GLY A 20 0.43 6.95 -13.90
N THR A 21 -0.03 6.37 -12.79
CA THR A 21 0.89 5.78 -11.79
C THR A 21 1.67 4.60 -12.40
N ALA A 22 2.91 4.44 -11.97
CA ALA A 22 3.77 3.33 -12.40
C ALA A 22 4.30 2.56 -11.19
N LEU A 23 4.83 1.36 -11.43
CA LEU A 23 5.43 0.52 -10.38
C LEU A 23 6.61 1.23 -9.71
N MET A 24 6.47 1.56 -8.43
CA MET A 24 7.51 2.22 -7.63
C MET A 24 8.16 1.29 -6.60
N GLY A 25 7.48 0.22 -6.21
CA GLY A 25 7.99 -0.78 -5.27
C GLY A 25 6.99 -1.88 -4.97
N TYR A 26 7.26 -2.64 -3.92
CA TYR A 26 6.43 -3.75 -3.46
C TYR A 26 6.17 -3.61 -1.96
N MET A 27 5.05 -4.15 -1.50
CA MET A 27 4.83 -4.31 -0.06
C MET A 27 5.83 -5.30 0.54
N PRO A 28 6.16 -5.22 1.84
CA PRO A 28 7.03 -6.18 2.50
C PRO A 28 6.56 -7.62 2.30
N SER A 29 7.50 -8.55 2.15
CA SER A 29 7.18 -9.98 2.00
C SER A 29 6.36 -10.50 3.18
N GLY A 30 5.39 -11.37 2.89
CA GLY A 30 4.45 -11.87 3.89
C GLY A 30 3.36 -10.86 4.30
N THR A 31 3.12 -9.84 3.47
CA THR A 31 1.94 -8.97 3.58
C THR A 31 0.74 -9.65 2.95
N TYR A 32 -0.26 -10.00 3.77
CA TYR A 32 -1.50 -10.61 3.28
C TYR A 32 -2.58 -9.55 3.05
N TYR A 33 -3.61 -9.89 2.27
CA TYR A 33 -4.80 -9.03 2.05
C TYR A 33 -5.37 -8.45 3.35
N LYS A 34 -5.51 -9.29 4.39
CA LYS A 34 -6.02 -8.87 5.69
C LYS A 34 -5.15 -7.81 6.40
N ASP A 35 -3.85 -7.82 6.14
CA ASP A 35 -2.94 -6.81 6.70
C ASP A 35 -3.17 -5.46 6.04
N LEU A 36 -3.33 -5.46 4.71
CA LEU A 36 -3.69 -4.27 3.95
C LEU A 36 -5.04 -3.72 4.40
N VAL A 37 -6.06 -4.58 4.55
CA VAL A 37 -7.39 -4.14 5.04
C VAL A 37 -7.31 -3.54 6.43
N ARG A 38 -6.55 -4.16 7.33
CA ARG A 38 -6.38 -3.64 8.69
C ARG A 38 -5.74 -2.25 8.73
N VAL A 39 -4.80 -1.96 7.81
CA VAL A 39 -4.03 -0.70 7.82
C VAL A 39 -4.68 0.38 6.96
N PHE A 40 -5.22 0.02 5.79
CA PHE A 40 -5.70 0.94 4.76
C PHE A 40 -7.21 0.89 4.54
N GLY A 41 -7.94 0.00 5.24
CA GLY A 41 -9.37 -0.24 5.02
C GLY A 41 -9.65 -1.13 3.81
N GLU A 42 -10.92 -1.26 3.41
CA GLU A 42 -11.29 -2.02 2.20
C GLU A 42 -10.72 -1.38 0.92
N PRO A 43 -10.44 -2.18 -0.14
CA PRO A 43 -9.97 -1.65 -1.41
C PRO A 43 -11.01 -0.70 -2.02
N GLN A 44 -10.52 0.36 -2.68
CA GLN A 44 -11.38 1.36 -3.31
C GLN A 44 -11.84 0.93 -4.70
N SER A 45 -11.10 0.05 -5.36
CA SER A 45 -11.45 -0.47 -6.69
C SER A 45 -11.30 -1.99 -6.73
N GLY A 46 -12.15 -2.61 -7.55
CA GLY A 46 -12.14 -4.05 -7.82
C GLY A 46 -11.39 -4.38 -9.11
N ARG A 47 -11.90 -5.37 -9.84
CA ARG A 47 -11.24 -5.87 -11.04
C ARG A 47 -11.13 -4.77 -12.11
N SER A 48 -9.90 -4.53 -12.55
CA SER A 48 -9.59 -3.62 -13.65
C SER A 48 -10.23 -4.06 -14.98
N PRO A 49 -10.55 -3.12 -15.89
CA PRO A 49 -11.17 -3.44 -17.18
C PRO A 49 -10.35 -4.38 -18.07
N ASP A 50 -9.01 -4.32 -17.99
CA ASP A 50 -8.12 -5.22 -18.73
C ASP A 50 -7.81 -6.53 -18.01
N GLY A 51 -8.41 -6.72 -16.82
CA GLY A 51 -8.32 -7.94 -16.02
C GLY A 51 -6.95 -8.21 -15.40
N LYS A 52 -6.02 -7.24 -15.40
CA LYS A 52 -4.68 -7.43 -14.82
C LYS A 52 -4.65 -7.28 -13.31
N ILE A 53 -5.51 -6.41 -12.78
CA ILE A 53 -5.68 -6.12 -11.34
C ILE A 53 -7.03 -6.67 -10.91
N GLN A 54 -7.09 -7.33 -9.76
CA GLN A 54 -8.32 -7.82 -9.14
C GLN A 54 -8.82 -6.91 -8.02
N VAL A 55 -7.92 -6.29 -7.26
CA VAL A 55 -8.23 -5.31 -6.21
C VAL A 55 -7.17 -4.22 -6.15
N GLU A 56 -7.59 -3.00 -5.82
CA GLU A 56 -6.69 -1.87 -5.70
C GLU A 56 -7.11 -0.95 -4.55
N TRP A 57 -6.13 -0.59 -3.73
CA TRP A 57 -6.18 0.53 -2.81
C TRP A 57 -5.54 1.73 -3.45
N PHE A 58 -6.07 2.92 -3.17
CA PHE A 58 -5.42 4.14 -3.58
C PHE A 58 -5.68 5.28 -2.61
N GLY A 59 -4.74 6.23 -2.58
CA GLY A 59 -4.80 7.36 -1.68
C GLY A 59 -3.66 8.34 -1.89
N ARG A 60 -3.51 9.25 -0.93
CA ARG A 60 -2.36 10.14 -0.82
C ARG A 60 -1.60 9.88 0.46
N ILE A 61 -0.27 9.90 0.38
CA ILE A 61 0.62 9.95 1.54
C ILE A 61 1.44 11.23 1.46
N ASN A 62 1.25 12.15 2.41
CA ASN A 62 1.83 13.49 2.39
C ASN A 62 1.62 14.22 1.05
N GLY A 63 0.42 14.07 0.47
CA GLY A 63 0.06 14.64 -0.82
C GLY A 63 0.51 13.86 -2.05
N LEU A 64 1.39 12.87 -1.92
CA LEU A 64 1.83 12.01 -3.02
C LEU A 64 0.80 10.90 -3.28
N VAL A 65 0.36 10.76 -4.53
CA VAL A 65 -0.55 9.67 -4.93
C VAL A 65 0.17 8.33 -4.81
N PHE A 66 -0.53 7.34 -4.26
CA PHE A 66 -0.09 5.95 -4.27
C PHE A 66 -1.24 5.01 -4.62
N THR A 67 -0.87 3.84 -5.16
CA THR A 67 -1.77 2.69 -5.27
C THR A 67 -1.11 1.46 -4.65
N ILE A 68 -1.92 0.51 -4.17
CA ILE A 68 -1.48 -0.83 -3.77
C ILE A 68 -2.38 -1.81 -4.50
N TYR A 69 -1.81 -2.73 -5.27
CA TYR A 69 -2.58 -3.59 -6.16
C TYR A 69 -1.91 -4.94 -6.38
N ASP A 70 -2.71 -5.94 -6.70
CA ASP A 70 -2.21 -7.18 -7.29
C ASP A 70 -2.02 -6.98 -8.80
N TYR A 71 -1.03 -7.64 -9.41
CA TYR A 71 -0.78 -7.46 -10.83
C TYR A 71 -0.49 -8.77 -11.54
N LYS A 72 -1.39 -9.14 -12.45
CA LYS A 72 -1.33 -10.37 -13.27
C LYS A 72 -1.09 -11.64 -12.46
N THR A 73 -1.57 -11.66 -11.22
CA THR A 73 -1.50 -12.86 -10.37
C THR A 73 -2.59 -13.86 -10.75
N CYS A 74 -2.30 -15.14 -10.60
CA CYS A 74 -3.28 -16.22 -10.72
C CYS A 74 -3.98 -16.54 -9.39
N MET A 75 -3.51 -15.95 -8.28
CA MET A 75 -4.07 -16.16 -6.95
C MET A 75 -5.31 -15.29 -6.73
N ILE A 76 -6.27 -15.78 -5.94
CA ILE A 76 -7.34 -14.91 -5.45
C ILE A 76 -6.77 -13.88 -4.46
N PRO A 77 -7.32 -12.65 -4.36
CA PRO A 77 -6.75 -11.60 -3.53
C PRO A 77 -6.49 -12.00 -2.07
N LYS A 78 -7.38 -12.82 -1.49
CA LYS A 78 -7.27 -13.27 -0.08
C LYS A 78 -6.02 -14.11 0.20
N ASP A 79 -5.52 -14.82 -0.81
CA ASP A 79 -4.35 -15.69 -0.71
C ASP A 79 -3.09 -15.02 -1.29
N ASN A 80 -3.22 -13.81 -1.84
CA ASN A 80 -2.12 -13.10 -2.45
C ASN A 80 -1.18 -12.49 -1.40
N ILE A 81 0.12 -12.60 -1.68
CA ILE A 81 1.21 -12.04 -0.87
C ILE A 81 2.16 -11.14 -1.68
N ASP A 82 1.91 -11.00 -2.99
CA ASP A 82 2.69 -10.17 -3.89
C ASP A 82 1.88 -8.93 -4.28
N TRP A 83 2.21 -7.81 -3.64
CA TRP A 83 1.48 -6.55 -3.80
C TRP A 83 2.42 -5.48 -4.33
N HIS A 84 2.04 -4.88 -5.45
CA HIS A 84 2.74 -3.77 -6.06
C HIS A 84 2.34 -2.46 -5.39
N ILE A 85 3.27 -1.51 -5.33
CA ILE A 85 3.01 -0.13 -4.94
C ILE A 85 3.20 0.75 -6.17
N GLY A 86 2.13 1.44 -6.56
CA GLY A 86 2.13 2.42 -7.64
C GLY A 86 2.36 3.85 -7.12
N GLY A 87 2.89 4.71 -7.98
CA GLY A 87 3.02 6.14 -7.75
C GLY A 87 3.90 6.80 -8.82
N ASP A 88 4.29 8.06 -8.56
CA ASP A 88 5.15 8.83 -9.47
C ASP A 88 6.63 8.79 -9.09
N HIS A 89 6.92 8.43 -7.83
CA HIS A 89 8.25 8.48 -7.25
C HIS A 89 8.52 7.26 -6.35
N LYS A 90 9.77 6.78 -6.33
CA LYS A 90 10.20 5.72 -5.40
C LYS A 90 10.04 6.11 -3.92
N LEU A 91 10.08 7.41 -3.61
CA LEU A 91 9.80 7.92 -2.27
C LEU A 91 8.40 7.55 -1.79
N THR A 92 7.41 7.56 -2.70
CA THR A 92 6.03 7.15 -2.38
C THR A 92 6.01 5.71 -1.84
N ALA A 93 6.66 4.78 -2.53
CA ALA A 93 6.74 3.38 -2.08
C ALA A 93 7.43 3.26 -0.71
N ALA A 94 8.55 3.97 -0.51
CA ALA A 94 9.24 3.96 0.78
C ALA A 94 8.37 4.49 1.94
N LEU A 95 7.60 5.56 1.72
CA LEU A 95 6.70 6.12 2.72
C LEU A 95 5.53 5.18 3.02
N VAL A 96 4.91 4.57 2.00
CA VAL A 96 3.81 3.61 2.16
C VAL A 96 4.28 2.39 2.96
N THR A 97 5.45 1.85 2.62
CA THR A 97 6.04 0.71 3.35
C THR A 97 6.33 1.07 4.81
N ALA A 98 6.99 2.21 5.07
CA ALA A 98 7.30 2.63 6.43
C ALA A 98 6.05 2.87 7.28
N TYR A 99 5.01 3.47 6.69
CA TYR A 99 3.71 3.64 7.33
C TYR A 99 3.07 2.29 7.68
N PHE A 100 3.05 1.36 6.73
CA PHE A 100 2.47 0.04 6.91
C PHE A 100 3.17 -0.77 8.01
N GLU A 101 4.51 -0.82 7.99
CA GLU A 101 5.29 -1.54 8.99
C GLU A 101 5.07 -0.95 10.38
N LYS A 102 5.07 0.38 10.50
CA LYS A 102 4.79 1.05 11.76
C LYS A 102 3.39 0.73 12.28
N ALA A 103 2.37 0.81 11.42
CA ALA A 103 0.99 0.50 11.80
C ALA A 103 0.82 -0.97 12.24
N LYS A 104 1.47 -1.90 11.52
CA LYS A 104 1.47 -3.33 11.85
C LYS A 104 2.12 -3.60 13.21
N LEU A 105 3.28 -3.00 13.49
CA LEU A 105 3.97 -3.13 14.78
C LEU A 105 3.14 -2.60 15.95
N GLU A 106 2.45 -1.46 15.79
CA GLU A 106 1.60 -0.93 16.85
C GLU A 106 0.36 -1.80 17.10
N ALA A 107 -0.21 -2.40 16.05
CA ALA A 107 -1.31 -3.36 16.18
C ALA A 107 -0.89 -4.65 16.93
N GLU A 108 0.31 -5.16 16.67
CA GLU A 108 0.86 -6.33 17.37
C GLU A 108 1.12 -6.05 18.86
N LYS A 109 1.62 -4.86 19.20
CA LYS A 109 1.79 -4.44 20.61
C LYS A 109 0.44 -4.25 21.32
N GLY A 110 -0.58 -3.74 20.63
CA GLY A 110 -1.91 -3.52 21.19
C GLY A 110 -2.70 -4.81 21.44
N GLY A 111 -2.42 -5.89 20.71
CA GLY A 111 -3.04 -7.20 20.88
C GLY A 111 -2.41 -8.09 21.96
N ALA A 112 -1.31 -7.65 22.61
CA ALA A 112 -0.62 -8.38 23.67
C ALA A 112 -1.13 -8.03 25.09
N LYS A 113 -2.37 -7.54 25.21
CA LYS A 113 -3.04 -7.25 26.49
C LYS A 113 -4.12 -8.26 26.79
#